data_AF-A0A8T4Y619-F1
#
_entry.id   AF-A0A8T4Y619-F1
#
_cell.length_a   1.000
_cell.length_b   1.000
_cell.length_c   1.000
_cell.angle_alpha   90.00
_cell.angle_beta   90.00
_cell.angle_gamma   90.00
#
_symmetry.space_group_name_H-M   'P 1'
#
loop_
_entity.id
_entity.type
_entity.pdbx_description
1 polymer ?
#
loop_
_entity_poly.entity_id
_entity_poly.type
_entity_poly.pdbx_seq_one_letter_code
_entity_poly.pdbx_strand_id
1 'polypeptide(L)' 'MRKKTPYIDEAFEISSKWSITIYDSLYIALAKRKRLRLLTADESQAQAASAENISTILLES' A
#
# COMPACT_ATOMS: atom_id res chain seq x y z
N MET A 1 1.85 -16.67 22.24
CA MET A 1 2.72 -15.84 21.36
C MET A 1 1.82 -15.02 20.46
N ARG A 2 1.83 -13.67 20.54
CA ARG A 2 1.04 -12.83 19.62
C ARG A 2 1.58 -13.03 18.20
N LYS A 3 0.76 -13.50 17.26
CA LYS A 3 1.10 -13.55 15.84
C LYS A 3 1.32 -12.10 15.39
N LYS A 4 2.54 -11.73 14.98
CA LYS A 4 2.74 -10.46 14.25
C LYS A 4 1.94 -10.57 12.97
N THR A 5 1.00 -9.65 12.76
CA THR A 5 0.35 -9.50 11.47
C THR A 5 1.44 -9.02 10.50
N PRO A 6 1.83 -9.82 9.50
CA PRO A 6 2.88 -9.42 8.59
C PRO A 6 2.47 -8.10 7.92
N TYR A 7 3.47 -7.25 7.63
CA TYR A 7 3.31 -5.97 6.92
C TYR A 7 2.70 -4.81 7.74
N ILE A 8 2.23 -5.01 8.97
CA ILE A 8 1.62 -3.92 9.75
C ILE A 8 2.60 -2.80 10.08
N ASP A 9 3.84 -3.13 10.44
CA ASP A 9 4.86 -2.11 10.76
C ASP A 9 5.13 -1.22 9.53
N GLU A 10 5.30 -1.83 8.36
CA GLU A 10 5.52 -1.12 7.08
C GLU A 10 4.27 -0.36 6.60
N ALA A 11 3.07 -0.95 6.78
CA ALA A 11 1.81 -0.29 6.46
C ALA A 11 1.60 0.96 7.33
N PHE A 12 1.98 0.91 8.61
CA PHE A 12 1.89 2.07 9.50
C PHE A 12 2.83 3.20 9.05
N GLU A 13 4.07 2.87 8.67
CA GLU A 13 5.03 3.84 8.12
C GLU A 13 4.49 4.51 6.84
N ILE A 14 3.97 3.71 5.91
CA ILE A 14 3.38 4.20 4.65
C ILE A 14 2.17 5.09 4.93
N SER A 15 1.26 4.67 5.83
CA SER A 15 0.06 5.44 6.17
C SER A 15 0.40 6.80 6.77
N SER A 16 1.42 6.84 7.63
CA SER A 16 1.89 8.08 8.25
C SER A 16 2.59 8.99 7.25
N LYS A 17 3.39 8.42 6.34
CA LYS A 17 4.15 9.17 5.33
C LYS A 17 3.25 9.81 4.27
N TRP A 18 2.23 9.10 3.82
CA TRP A 18 1.39 9.50 2.70
C TRP A 18 -0.01 10.00 3.09
N SER A 19 -0.32 10.02 4.40
CA SER A 19 -1.63 10.44 4.93
C SER A 19 -2.82 9.68 4.31
N ILE A 20 -2.64 8.37 4.11
CA ILE A 20 -3.69 7.46 3.61
C ILE A 20 -4.10 6.46 4.70
N THR A 21 -5.21 5.75 4.51
CA THR A 21 -5.68 4.83 5.56
C THR A 21 -4.69 3.68 5.79
N ILE A 22 -4.72 3.11 6.99
CA ILE A 22 -3.89 1.94 7.32
C ILE A 22 -4.21 0.75 6.41
N TYR A 23 -5.44 0.63 5.93
CA TYR A 23 -5.84 -0.44 5.02
C TYR A 23 -5.27 -0.22 3.62
N ASP A 24 -5.31 1.01 3.10
CA ASP A 24 -4.71 1.32 1.80
C ASP A 24 -3.20 1.02 1.81
N SER A 25 -2.56 1.41 2.91
CA SER A 25 -1.13 1.21 3.15
C SER A 25 -0.76 -0.26 3.31
N LEU A 26 -1.67 -1.07 3.85
CA LEU A 26 -1.47 -2.52 3.99
C LEU A 26 -1.36 -3.20 2.62
N TYR A 27 -2.19 -2.80 1.65
CA TYR A 27 -2.10 -3.33 0.29
C TYR A 27 -0.83 -2.86 -0.43
N ILE A 28 -0.37 -1.64 -0.19
CA ILE A 28 0.92 -1.14 -0.70
C ILE A 28 2.07 -1.98 -0.11
N ALA A 29 2.12 -2.14 1.22
CA ALA A 29 3.14 -2.96 1.88
C ALA A 29 3.14 -4.40 1.37
N LEU A 30 1.94 -5.00 1.21
CA LEU A 30 1.80 -6.34 0.64
C LEU A 30 2.38 -6.42 -0.78
N ALA A 31 2.03 -5.47 -1.66
CA ALA A 31 2.50 -5.42 -3.03
C ALA A 31 4.03 -5.26 -3.09
N LYS A 32 4.60 -4.40 -2.23
CA LYS A 32 6.05 -4.15 -2.13
C LYS A 32 6.80 -5.41 -1.75
N ARG A 33 6.34 -6.09 -0.69
CA ARG A 33 6.98 -7.28 -0.12
C ARG A 33 6.88 -8.49 -1.02
N LYS A 34 5.79 -8.62 -1.76
CA LYS A 34 5.58 -9.70 -2.72
C LYS A 34 6.03 -9.38 -4.15
N ARG A 35 6.53 -8.16 -4.40
CA ARG A 35 6.90 -7.65 -5.74
C ARG A 35 5.76 -7.80 -6.75
N LEU A 36 4.55 -7.44 -6.31
CA LEU A 36 3.34 -7.47 -7.11
C LEU A 36 3.00 -6.08 -7.62
N ARG A 37 2.14 -6.03 -8.64
CA ARG A 37 1.48 -4.79 -9.05
C ARG A 37 0.30 -4.50 -8.14
N LEU A 38 -0.01 -3.22 -7.90
CA LEU A 38 -1.22 -2.79 -7.21
C LEU A 38 -2.28 -2.36 -8.24
N LEU A 39 -3.46 -2.95 -8.18
CA LEU A 39 -4.64 -2.49 -8.92
C LEU A 39 -5.56 -1.78 -7.93
N THR A 40 -5.98 -0.56 -8.24
CA THR A 40 -6.91 0.20 -7.39
C THR A 40 -7.75 1.16 -8.21
N ALA A 41 -8.93 1.51 -7.71
CA ALA A 41 -9.74 2.62 -8.22
C ALA A 41 -9.55 3.89 -7.37
N ASP A 42 -8.78 3.80 -6.27
CA ASP A 42 -8.51 4.93 -5.38
C ASP A 42 -7.25 5.68 -5.85
N GLU A 43 -7.43 6.93 -6.27
CA GLU A 43 -6.33 7.77 -6.76
C GLU A 43 -5.26 8.04 -5.70
N SER A 44 -5.66 8.23 -4.44
CA SER A 44 -4.73 8.54 -3.35
C SER A 44 -3.83 7.34 -3.04
N GLN A 45 -4.40 6.14 -3.02
CA GLN A 45 -3.66 4.89 -2.89
C GLN A 45 -2.75 4.66 -4.10
N ALA A 46 -3.23 4.94 -5.32
CA ALA A 46 -2.43 4.77 -6.52
C ALA A 46 -1.20 5.69 -6.55
N GLN A 47 -1.37 6.95 -6.14
CA GLN A 47 -0.30 7.93 -6.00
C GLN A 47 0.73 7.49 -4.94
N ALA A 48 0.25 7.09 -3.75
CA ALA A 48 1.13 6.62 -2.68
C ALA A 48 1.92 5.36 -3.09
N ALA A 49 1.28 4.40 -3.76
CA ALA A 49 1.92 3.18 -4.23
C ALA A 49 3.00 3.47 -5.28
N SER A 50 2.71 4.36 -6.22
CA SER A 50 3.67 4.79 -7.24
C SER A 50 4.89 5.49 -6.63
N ALA A 51 4.67 6.34 -5.62
CA ALA A 51 5.75 7.01 -4.89
C ALA A 51 6.59 6.06 -4.02
N GLU A 52 6.03 4.90 -3.63
CA GLU A 52 6.74 3.77 -3.02
C GLU A 52 7.42 2.84 -4.05
N ASN A 53 7.49 3.23 -5.32
CA ASN A 53 8.04 2.48 -6.45
C ASN A 53 7.33 1.15 -6.73
N ILE A 54 6.02 1.11 -6.50
CA ILE A 54 5.18 -0.04 -6.84
C ILE A 54 4.51 0.21 -8.19
N SER A 55 4.64 -0.76 -9.10
CA SER A 55 3.90 -0.73 -10.36
C SER A 55 2.39 -0.77 -10.07
N THR A 56 1.69 0.26 -10.55
CA THR A 56 0.30 0.53 -10.18
C THR A 56 -0.57 0.64 -11.43
N ILE A 57 -1.79 0.10 -11.38
CA ILE A 57 -2.84 0.25 -12.37
C ILE A 57 -3.99 0.97 -11.69
N LEU A 58 -4.30 2.18 -12.16
CA LEU A 58 -5.49 2.92 -11.74
C LEU A 58 -6.66 2.53 -12.67
N LEU A 59 -7.78 2.12 -12.09
CA LEU A 59 -9.02 1.90 -12.84
C LEU A 59 -9.71 3.25 -13.07
N GLU A 60 -9.82 3.66 -14.34
CA GLU A 60 -10.64 4.79 -14.73
C GLU A 60 -12.10 4.34 -14.78
N SER A 61 -12.99 5.14 -14.18
CA SER A 61 -14.45 4.90 -14.18
C SER A 61 -15.13 5.65 -15.31
#